data_AF-A0A4Z0XY14-F1
#
_entry.id   AF-A0A4Z0XY14-F1
#
_cell.length_a   1.000
_cell.length_b   1.000
_cell.length_c   1.000
_cell.angle_alpha   90.00
_cell.angle_beta   90.00
_cell.angle_gamma   90.00
#
_symmetry.space_group_name_H-M   'P 1'
#
loop_
_entity.id
_entity.type
_entity.pdbx_description
1 polymer ?
#
loop_
_entity_poly.entity_id
_entity_poly.type
_entity_poly.pdbx_seq_one_letter_code
_entity_poly.pdbx_strand_id
1 'polypeptide(L)'
;MVSSMMGILGSSSLAAYKAGNTYQDALARYLVSQGRRAISLDLGAVIEGGHLVEHTYHIGRMERTKKFELTYVKELCSLLDIYCDPDTPLAMDYTLCQAIVGIRAPAHWKHLEEVPTIMEQPFWGHLHHVPFLPSSDGHEEKIENSPITRNNKTLNMIKELASVASISEYAEIITEALANRVSILLGTPEEKIDRQKPMHSYGLDSLSALDLRNWIGQMLDVDMPVFEILGGTTFSGAGLSIAQKRQVSY
;
A
#
# COMPACT_ATOMS: atom_id res chain seq x y z
N MET A 1 -3.88 22.54 11.39
CA MET A 1 -3.06 21.48 12.00
C MET A 1 -2.53 20.60 10.88
N VAL A 2 -1.30 20.13 11.01
CA VAL A 2 -0.65 19.29 10.00
C VAL A 2 -0.71 17.85 10.51
N SER A 3 -1.66 17.10 9.97
CA SER A 3 -1.95 15.72 10.29
C SER A 3 -1.52 14.80 9.14
N SER A 4 -1.91 13.53 9.17
CA SER A 4 -1.55 12.55 8.15
C SER A 4 -2.72 11.64 7.81
N MET A 5 -2.83 11.32 6.51
CA MET A 5 -3.77 10.31 6.00
C MET A 5 -3.63 8.95 6.71
N MET A 6 -2.50 8.67 7.35
CA MET A 6 -2.30 7.45 8.15
C MET A 6 -3.30 7.33 9.31
N GLY A 7 -3.79 8.45 9.86
CA GLY A 7 -4.85 8.47 10.87
C GLY A 7 -6.18 7.92 10.34
N ILE A 8 -6.41 8.02 9.03
CA ILE A 8 -7.64 7.57 8.35
C ILE A 8 -7.51 6.14 7.84
N LEU A 9 -6.34 5.75 7.32
CA LEU A 9 -6.13 4.44 6.71
C LEU A 9 -6.18 3.26 7.68
N GLY A 10 -6.00 3.49 8.98
CA GLY A 10 -6.20 2.46 10.00
C GLY A 10 -5.30 1.22 9.87
N SER A 11 -4.11 1.33 9.24
CA SER A 11 -3.19 0.18 9.13
C SER A 11 -2.69 -0.31 10.50
N SER A 12 -2.07 -1.48 10.58
CA SER A 12 -1.68 -2.11 11.86
C SER A 12 -0.41 -1.51 12.51
N SER A 13 0.31 -0.62 11.83
CA SER A 13 1.54 0.02 12.35
C SER A 13 1.30 1.43 12.89
N LEU A 14 2.33 2.06 13.48
CA LEU A 14 2.32 3.51 13.80
C LEU A 14 1.16 3.98 14.72
N ALA A 15 0.71 3.14 15.67
CA ALA A 15 -0.47 3.43 16.50
C ALA A 15 -0.40 4.78 17.24
N ALA A 16 0.73 5.11 17.88
CA ALA A 16 0.90 6.38 18.58
C ALA A 16 0.86 7.59 17.64
N TYR A 17 1.49 7.47 16.46
CA TYR A 17 1.45 8.50 15.42
C TYR A 17 0.01 8.72 14.94
N LYS A 18 -0.73 7.64 14.68
CA LYS A 18 -2.13 7.70 14.26
C LYS A 18 -3.03 8.33 15.32
N ALA A 19 -2.86 7.97 16.58
CA ALA A 19 -3.61 8.58 17.68
C ALA A 19 -3.37 10.10 17.78
N GLY A 20 -2.13 10.54 17.55
CA GLY A 20 -1.81 11.97 17.48
C GLY A 20 -2.52 12.69 16.34
N ASN A 21 -2.53 12.08 15.14
CA ASN A 21 -3.21 12.62 13.97
C ASN A 21 -4.74 12.67 14.15
N THR A 22 -5.36 11.57 14.59
CA THR A 22 -6.81 11.55 14.84
C THR A 22 -7.24 12.49 15.96
N TYR A 23 -6.37 12.76 16.95
CA TYR A 23 -6.61 13.82 17.93
C TYR A 23 -6.61 15.21 17.28
N GLN A 24 -5.69 15.51 16.37
CA GLN A 24 -5.69 16.79 15.64
C GLN A 24 -6.96 16.95 14.79
N ASP A 25 -7.42 15.87 14.15
CA ASP A 25 -8.66 15.85 13.37
C ASP A 25 -9.90 16.13 14.24
N ALA A 26 -9.95 15.52 15.42
CA ALA A 26 -10.99 15.77 16.40
C ALA A 26 -10.90 17.19 16.98
N LEU A 27 -9.70 17.69 17.21
CA LEU A 27 -9.47 19.05 17.72
C LEU A 27 -9.91 20.11 16.70
N ALA A 28 -9.71 19.90 15.39
CA ALA A 28 -10.22 20.81 14.35
C ALA A 28 -11.74 20.94 14.45
N ARG A 29 -12.44 19.81 14.43
CA ARG A 29 -13.90 19.74 14.54
C ARG A 29 -14.39 20.36 15.85
N TYR A 30 -13.71 20.09 16.95
CA TYR A 30 -14.04 20.69 18.24
C TYR A 30 -13.95 22.21 18.17
N LEU A 31 -12.83 22.77 17.69
CA LEU A 31 -12.65 24.21 17.56
C LEU A 31 -13.70 24.86 16.65
N VAL A 32 -14.01 24.22 15.52
CA VAL A 32 -15.09 24.67 14.62
C VAL A 32 -16.44 24.66 15.31
N SER A 33 -16.77 23.62 16.08
CA SER A 33 -18.02 23.58 16.85
C SER A 33 -18.11 24.67 17.94
N GLN A 34 -16.97 25.21 18.37
CA GLN A 34 -16.88 26.37 19.27
C GLN A 34 -16.87 27.72 18.53
N GLY A 35 -17.16 27.74 17.22
CA GLY A 35 -17.16 28.95 16.41
C GLY A 35 -15.75 29.50 16.11
N ARG A 36 -14.71 28.67 16.24
CA ARG A 36 -13.33 29.05 15.92
C ARG A 36 -12.91 28.44 14.59
N ARG A 37 -12.21 29.23 13.78
CA ARG A 37 -11.60 28.72 12.53
C ARG A 37 -10.56 27.67 12.86
N ALA A 38 -10.70 26.48 12.29
CA ALA A 38 -9.70 25.42 12.39
C ALA A 38 -9.80 24.47 11.19
N ILE A 39 -8.68 23.84 10.87
CA ILE A 39 -8.56 22.85 9.79
C ILE A 39 -7.54 21.80 10.22
N SER A 40 -7.82 20.53 9.94
CA SER A 40 -6.82 19.46 9.91
C SER A 40 -6.50 19.09 8.46
N LEU A 41 -5.22 19.12 8.11
CA LEU A 41 -4.75 18.68 6.79
C LEU A 41 -4.11 17.30 6.95
N ASP A 42 -4.82 16.26 6.55
CA ASP A 42 -4.33 14.89 6.53
C ASP A 42 -3.49 14.65 5.27
N LEU A 43 -2.20 14.87 5.41
CA LEU A 43 -1.27 14.82 4.28
C LEU A 43 -0.86 13.39 3.94
N GLY A 44 -0.66 13.20 2.63
CA GLY A 44 -0.05 12.02 2.04
C GLY A 44 1.47 11.99 2.18
N ALA A 45 2.11 11.18 1.35
CA ALA A 45 3.56 11.12 1.27
C ALA A 45 4.10 12.37 0.56
N VAL A 46 4.56 13.37 1.33
CA VAL A 46 5.19 14.58 0.78
C VAL A 46 6.61 14.25 0.34
N ILE A 47 6.88 14.25 -0.97
CA ILE A 47 8.14 13.71 -1.53
C ILE A 47 9.25 14.75 -1.75
N GLU A 48 8.91 16.03 -1.84
CA GLU A 48 9.85 17.14 -2.10
C GLU A 48 10.25 17.90 -0.84
N GLY A 49 9.74 17.52 0.32
CA GLY A 49 10.00 18.20 1.58
C GLY A 49 9.63 17.35 2.80
N GLY A 50 10.28 17.63 3.93
CA GLY A 50 9.99 16.96 5.20
C GLY A 50 10.69 15.60 5.36
N HIS A 51 10.11 14.75 6.21
CA HIS A 51 10.74 13.52 6.73
C HIS A 51 11.12 12.48 5.66
N LEU A 52 10.35 12.40 4.56
CA LEU A 52 10.53 11.38 3.53
C LEU A 52 11.70 11.67 2.57
N VAL A 53 12.21 12.91 2.54
CA VAL A 53 13.36 13.29 1.71
C VAL A 53 14.61 12.46 2.07
N GLU A 54 14.77 12.13 3.35
CA GLU A 54 15.88 11.32 3.86
C GLU A 54 15.57 9.80 3.84
N HIS A 55 14.35 9.41 3.48
CA HIS A 55 13.81 8.05 3.64
C HIS A 55 13.23 7.49 2.32
N THR A 56 14.00 7.60 1.23
CA THR A 56 13.61 7.27 -0.15
C THR A 56 13.15 5.82 -0.37
N TYR A 57 13.58 4.89 0.48
CA TYR A 57 13.11 3.50 0.47
C TYR A 57 11.58 3.40 0.63
N HIS A 58 11.00 4.21 1.53
CA HIS A 58 9.56 4.19 1.78
C HIS A 58 8.76 4.76 0.60
N ILE A 59 9.34 5.73 -0.12
CA ILE A 59 8.77 6.27 -1.36
C ILE A 59 8.70 5.16 -2.42
N GLY A 60 9.79 4.39 -2.60
CA GLY A 60 9.82 3.28 -3.55
C GLY A 60 8.80 2.18 -3.25
N ARG A 61 8.52 1.88 -1.97
CA ARG A 61 7.43 0.96 -1.58
C ARG A 61 6.06 1.56 -1.95
N MET A 62 5.83 2.83 -1.64
CA MET A 62 4.55 3.50 -1.93
C MET A 62 4.26 3.54 -3.43
N GLU A 63 5.24 3.92 -4.25
CA GLU A 63 5.13 3.97 -5.71
C GLU A 63 4.85 2.60 -6.34
N ARG A 64 5.45 1.53 -5.82
CA ARG A 64 5.26 0.17 -6.33
C ARG A 64 3.90 -0.42 -6.00
N THR A 65 3.37 -0.15 -4.80
CA THR A 65 2.03 -0.60 -4.41
C THR A 65 0.92 0.11 -5.17
N LYS A 66 1.16 1.33 -5.68
CA LYS A 66 0.16 2.15 -6.38
C LYS A 66 -1.10 2.45 -5.55
N LYS A 67 -1.06 2.24 -4.23
CA LYS A 67 -2.18 2.49 -3.28
C LYS A 67 -2.24 3.94 -2.79
N PHE A 68 -1.17 4.69 -3.04
CA PHE A 68 -0.99 6.06 -2.56
C PHE A 68 -0.78 7.00 -3.74
N GLU A 69 -1.25 8.22 -3.58
CA GLU A 69 -0.87 9.35 -4.42
C GLU A 69 0.25 10.11 -3.72
N LEU A 70 1.32 10.42 -4.46
CA LEU A 70 2.39 11.24 -3.92
C LEU A 70 1.90 12.67 -3.79
N THR A 71 2.27 13.34 -2.70
CA THR A 71 1.92 14.74 -2.46
C THR A 71 3.15 15.61 -2.73
N TYR A 72 2.95 16.68 -3.48
CA TYR A 72 4.02 17.61 -3.84
C TYR A 72 3.93 18.87 -2.99
N VAL A 73 5.06 19.59 -2.83
CA VAL A 73 5.09 20.81 -2.01
C VAL A 73 4.14 21.87 -2.59
N LYS A 74 4.02 21.94 -3.92
CA LYS A 74 3.07 22.83 -4.59
C LYS A 74 1.61 22.58 -4.15
N GLU A 75 1.21 21.33 -3.99
CA GLU A 75 -0.15 20.95 -3.61
C GLU A 75 -0.41 21.28 -2.14
N LEU A 76 0.58 21.07 -1.28
CA LEU A 76 0.53 21.51 0.11
C LEU A 76 0.37 23.03 0.20
N CYS A 77 1.15 23.79 -0.56
CA CYS A 77 1.00 25.24 -0.62
C CYS A 77 -0.41 25.64 -1.10
N SER A 78 -0.94 25.00 -2.15
CA SER A 78 -2.31 25.27 -2.61
C SER A 78 -3.38 24.95 -1.56
N LEU A 79 -3.22 23.87 -0.79
CA LEU A 79 -4.11 23.59 0.33
C LEU A 79 -4.02 24.69 1.40
N LEU A 80 -2.81 25.15 1.72
CA LEU A 80 -2.64 26.26 2.66
C LEU A 80 -3.28 27.54 2.14
N ASP A 81 -3.13 27.87 0.86
CA ASP A 81 -3.78 29.04 0.27
C ASP A 81 -5.30 28.96 0.40
N ILE A 82 -5.90 27.80 0.09
CA ILE A 82 -7.36 27.59 0.17
C ILE A 82 -7.90 27.69 1.61
N TYR A 83 -7.22 27.07 2.57
CA TYR A 83 -7.74 26.92 3.94
C TYR A 83 -7.29 28.03 4.90
N CYS A 84 -6.18 28.70 4.60
CA CYS A 84 -5.71 29.86 5.38
C CYS A 84 -6.25 31.19 4.84
N ASP A 85 -6.91 31.21 3.68
CA ASP A 85 -7.67 32.38 3.21
C ASP A 85 -8.67 32.82 4.29
N PRO A 86 -8.61 34.07 4.80
CA PRO A 86 -9.56 34.57 5.78
C PRO A 86 -11.01 34.61 5.28
N ASP A 87 -11.25 34.60 3.97
CA ASP A 87 -12.58 34.64 3.39
C ASP A 87 -13.16 33.24 3.11
N THR A 88 -12.34 32.18 3.23
CA THR A 88 -12.83 30.81 3.01
C THR A 88 -13.81 30.36 4.11
N PRO A 89 -15.00 29.83 3.77
CA PRO A 89 -15.92 29.28 4.77
C PRO A 89 -15.50 27.87 5.23
N LEU A 90 -14.58 27.22 4.52
CA LEU A 90 -14.22 25.80 4.73
C LEU A 90 -13.65 25.55 6.14
N ALA A 91 -12.85 26.49 6.65
CA ALA A 91 -12.26 26.39 7.99
C ALA A 91 -13.27 26.65 9.13
N MET A 92 -14.53 26.93 8.81
CA MET A 92 -15.64 27.12 9.74
C MET A 92 -16.74 26.07 9.58
N ASP A 93 -16.64 25.19 8.60
CA ASP A 93 -17.61 24.14 8.36
C ASP A 93 -17.17 22.85 9.04
N TYR A 94 -18.04 22.28 9.88
CA TYR A 94 -17.73 21.08 10.67
C TYR A 94 -17.37 19.86 9.81
N THR A 95 -17.93 19.77 8.60
CA THR A 95 -17.72 18.66 7.67
C THR A 95 -16.54 18.89 6.73
N LEU A 96 -16.18 20.15 6.45
CA LEU A 96 -15.10 20.52 5.53
C LEU A 96 -13.81 20.93 6.25
N CYS A 97 -13.80 21.01 7.58
CA CYS A 97 -12.61 21.34 8.36
C CYS A 97 -11.58 20.19 8.48
N GLN A 98 -11.63 19.21 7.59
CA GLN A 98 -10.64 18.14 7.45
C GLN A 98 -10.44 17.82 5.96
N ALA A 99 -9.25 18.09 5.45
CA ALA A 99 -8.87 17.74 4.07
C ALA A 99 -7.95 16.53 4.09
N ILE A 100 -8.29 15.49 3.31
CA ILE A 100 -7.50 14.25 3.22
C ILE A 100 -6.93 14.13 1.80
N VAL A 101 -5.61 14.00 1.70
CA VAL A 101 -4.91 13.84 0.41
C VAL A 101 -3.94 12.66 0.45
N GLY A 102 -3.55 12.17 -0.73
CA GLY A 102 -2.56 11.10 -0.87
C GLY A 102 -3.09 9.66 -0.84
N ILE A 103 -4.40 9.47 -0.72
CA ILE A 103 -5.04 8.15 -0.80
C ILE A 103 -5.51 7.93 -2.24
N ARG A 104 -5.01 6.88 -2.91
CA ARG A 104 -5.51 6.51 -4.23
C ARG A 104 -6.72 5.59 -4.07
N ALA A 105 -7.81 5.93 -4.77
CA ALA A 105 -9.06 5.17 -4.71
C ALA A 105 -8.84 3.71 -5.18
N PRO A 106 -9.35 2.68 -4.47
CA PRO A 106 -9.25 1.29 -4.90
C PRO A 106 -9.74 1.05 -6.33
N ALA A 107 -10.74 1.80 -6.81
CA ALA A 107 -11.17 1.75 -8.20
C ALA A 107 -10.01 1.83 -9.23
N HIS A 108 -8.96 2.58 -8.91
CA HIS A 108 -7.84 2.86 -9.81
C HIS A 108 -6.73 1.81 -9.78
N TRP A 109 -6.68 0.95 -8.77
CA TRP A 109 -5.57 -0.01 -8.62
C TRP A 109 -5.99 -1.41 -8.16
N LYS A 110 -7.26 -1.66 -7.84
CA LYS A 110 -7.78 -3.00 -7.46
C LYS A 110 -7.61 -4.07 -8.53
N HIS A 111 -7.31 -3.65 -9.77
CA HIS A 111 -6.98 -4.53 -10.88
C HIS A 111 -5.46 -4.80 -11.00
N LEU A 112 -4.63 -4.17 -10.17
CA LEU A 112 -3.17 -4.30 -10.15
C LEU A 112 -2.68 -5.02 -8.90
N GLU A 113 -3.36 -4.79 -7.76
CA GLU A 113 -3.03 -5.40 -6.49
C GLU A 113 -4.31 -5.68 -5.68
N GLU A 114 -4.20 -6.62 -4.75
CA GLU A 114 -5.24 -6.95 -3.80
C GLU A 114 -5.59 -5.75 -2.90
N VAL A 115 -6.89 -5.54 -2.72
CA VAL A 115 -7.41 -4.53 -1.82
C VAL A 115 -7.25 -5.00 -0.38
N PRO A 116 -6.51 -4.27 0.49
CA PRO A 116 -6.41 -4.64 1.89
C PRO A 116 -7.80 -4.67 2.54
N THR A 117 -8.04 -5.62 3.45
CA THR A 117 -9.33 -5.80 4.14
C THR A 117 -9.88 -4.51 4.76
N ILE A 118 -9.01 -3.62 5.23
CA ILE A 118 -9.41 -2.31 5.77
C ILE A 118 -10.11 -1.45 4.72
N MET A 119 -9.69 -1.53 3.45
CA MET A 119 -10.25 -0.84 2.29
C MET A 119 -11.48 -1.52 1.68
N GLU A 120 -11.83 -2.72 2.13
CA GLU A 120 -13.06 -3.41 1.74
C GLU A 120 -14.26 -3.06 2.64
N GLN A 121 -13.98 -2.44 3.79
CA GLN A 121 -15.01 -2.05 4.74
C GLN A 121 -15.98 -1.01 4.14
N PRO A 122 -17.26 -0.96 4.59
CA PRO A 122 -18.28 -0.09 3.99
C PRO A 122 -17.90 1.39 3.90
N PHE A 123 -17.06 1.87 4.80
CA PHE A 123 -16.62 3.27 4.81
C PHE A 123 -15.82 3.67 3.55
N TRP A 124 -15.13 2.73 2.90
CA TRP A 124 -14.44 2.96 1.62
C TRP A 124 -15.29 2.67 0.39
N GLY A 125 -16.54 2.22 0.56
CA GLY A 125 -17.37 1.73 -0.55
C GLY A 125 -17.46 2.71 -1.73
N HIS A 126 -17.54 4.00 -1.45
CA HIS A 126 -17.57 5.04 -2.47
C HIS A 126 -16.27 5.11 -3.32
N LEU A 127 -15.09 4.83 -2.74
CA LEU A 127 -13.81 4.83 -3.46
C LEU A 127 -13.63 3.62 -4.39
N HIS A 128 -14.50 2.61 -4.32
CA HIS A 128 -14.47 1.48 -5.25
C HIS A 128 -15.09 1.76 -6.62
N HIS A 129 -15.76 2.91 -6.74
CA HIS A 129 -16.53 3.31 -7.92
C HIS A 129 -16.09 4.67 -8.50
N VAL A 130 -15.04 5.29 -7.94
CA VAL A 130 -14.53 6.58 -8.45
C VAL A 130 -14.00 6.38 -9.87
N PRO A 131 -14.54 7.10 -10.88
CA PRO A 131 -14.04 7.00 -12.24
C PRO A 131 -12.60 7.48 -12.31
N PHE A 132 -11.80 6.86 -13.17
CA PHE A 132 -10.47 7.37 -13.50
C PHE A 132 -10.66 8.52 -14.49
N LEU A 133 -10.32 9.74 -14.06
CA LEU A 133 -10.27 10.89 -14.94
C LEU A 133 -8.80 11.06 -15.37
N PRO A 134 -8.48 10.96 -16.67
CA PRO A 134 -7.15 11.31 -17.14
C PRO A 134 -6.90 12.79 -16.83
N SER A 135 -5.78 13.09 -16.17
CA SER A 135 -5.38 14.46 -15.84
C SER A 135 -5.30 15.33 -17.11
N SER A 136 -5.83 16.55 -17.05
CA SER A 136 -5.77 17.55 -18.13
C SER A 136 -4.43 18.28 -18.24
N ASP A 137 -3.55 18.11 -17.25
CA ASP A 137 -2.18 18.61 -17.32
C ASP A 137 -1.39 17.69 -18.25
N GLY A 138 -0.87 18.26 -19.34
CA GLY A 138 -0.05 17.59 -20.37
C GLY A 138 1.27 16.97 -19.89
N HIS A 139 1.39 16.67 -18.60
CA HIS A 139 2.09 15.45 -18.21
C HIS A 139 1.27 14.29 -18.74
N GLU A 140 1.50 13.96 -20.01
CA GLU A 140 1.50 12.57 -20.42
C GLU A 140 2.29 11.84 -19.32
N GLU A 141 1.59 11.21 -18.36
CA GLU A 141 1.99 9.86 -18.02
C GLU A 141 2.11 9.23 -19.38
N LYS A 142 3.35 9.17 -19.88
CA LYS A 142 3.65 8.29 -20.98
C LYS A 142 3.07 6.99 -20.47
N ILE A 143 1.94 6.62 -21.05
CA ILE A 143 1.56 5.25 -21.22
C ILE A 143 2.66 4.73 -22.14
N GLU A 144 3.87 4.59 -21.58
CA GLU A 144 4.86 3.67 -22.10
C GLU A 144 4.07 2.38 -22.13
N ASN A 145 3.87 1.90 -23.36
CA ASN A 145 3.38 0.58 -23.66
C ASN A 145 4.26 -0.45 -22.92
N SER A 146 3.98 -0.66 -21.64
CA SER A 146 4.59 -1.67 -20.79
C SER A 146 3.66 -1.96 -19.62
N PRO A 147 3.20 -3.21 -19.48
CA PRO A 147 1.97 -3.58 -20.15
C PRO A 147 0.87 -3.92 -19.14
N ILE A 148 -0.27 -4.31 -19.70
CA ILE A 148 -1.42 -5.01 -19.12
C ILE A 148 -0.99 -6.37 -18.46
N THR A 149 0.15 -6.43 -17.77
CA THR A 149 0.84 -7.70 -17.44
C THR A 149 0.74 -8.10 -15.97
N ARG A 150 0.44 -7.19 -15.03
CA ARG A 150 0.62 -7.48 -13.59
C ARG A 150 -0.48 -8.38 -12.99
N ASN A 151 -1.75 -8.08 -13.23
CA ASN A 151 -2.85 -8.99 -12.87
C ASN A 151 -2.80 -10.28 -13.69
N ASN A 152 -2.33 -10.18 -14.94
CA ASN A 152 -2.03 -11.36 -15.75
C ASN A 152 -0.94 -12.20 -15.12
N LYS A 153 0.12 -11.67 -14.49
CA LYS A 153 1.18 -12.51 -13.90
C LYS A 153 0.67 -13.33 -12.71
N THR A 154 -0.13 -12.77 -11.81
CA THR A 154 -0.72 -13.51 -10.68
C THR A 154 -1.86 -14.45 -11.13
N LEU A 155 -2.74 -14.01 -12.03
CA LEU A 155 -3.78 -14.88 -12.61
C LEU A 155 -3.19 -15.99 -13.49
N ASN A 156 -2.13 -15.70 -14.24
CA ASN A 156 -1.38 -16.69 -15.02
C ASN A 156 -0.65 -17.65 -14.10
N MET A 157 -0.03 -17.17 -13.02
CA MET A 157 0.57 -18.04 -12.00
C MET A 157 -0.46 -19.03 -11.44
N ILE A 158 -1.66 -18.58 -11.03
CA ILE A 158 -2.70 -19.47 -10.52
C ILE A 158 -3.14 -20.48 -11.59
N LYS A 159 -3.26 -20.06 -12.86
CA LYS A 159 -3.58 -20.95 -13.98
C LYS A 159 -2.47 -21.96 -14.27
N GLU A 160 -1.20 -21.52 -14.25
CA GLU A 160 -0.02 -22.37 -14.44
C GLU A 160 0.05 -23.40 -13.31
N LEU A 161 -0.07 -22.97 -12.05
CA LEU A 161 -0.09 -23.85 -10.88
C LEU A 161 -1.21 -24.90 -10.93
N ALA A 162 -2.34 -24.63 -11.57
CA ALA A 162 -3.44 -25.59 -11.74
C ALA A 162 -3.13 -26.71 -12.76
N SER A 163 -2.15 -26.50 -13.65
CA SER A 163 -1.79 -27.42 -14.72
C SER A 163 -0.52 -28.24 -14.44
N VAL A 164 0.16 -27.97 -13.33
CA VAL A 164 1.47 -28.54 -13.00
C VAL A 164 1.30 -29.87 -12.25
N ALA A 165 1.90 -30.93 -12.77
CA ALA A 165 1.89 -32.26 -12.17
C ALA A 165 3.11 -32.53 -11.25
N SER A 166 4.18 -31.73 -11.39
CA SER A 166 5.45 -31.93 -10.67
C SER A 166 5.61 -30.97 -9.50
N ILE A 167 5.95 -31.50 -8.32
CA ILE A 167 6.26 -30.70 -7.12
C ILE A 167 7.41 -29.72 -7.40
N SER A 168 8.41 -30.14 -8.19
CA SER A 168 9.58 -29.32 -8.49
C SER A 168 9.20 -28.08 -9.30
N GLU A 169 8.39 -28.28 -10.34
CA GLU A 169 7.90 -27.19 -11.19
C GLU A 169 6.96 -26.27 -10.42
N TYR A 170 6.12 -26.85 -9.55
CA TYR A 170 5.24 -26.10 -8.66
C TYR A 170 6.03 -25.22 -7.67
N ALA A 171 7.08 -25.77 -7.08
CA ALA A 171 7.97 -25.07 -6.17
C ALA A 171 8.74 -23.92 -6.86
N GLU A 172 9.17 -24.11 -8.11
CA GLU A 172 9.84 -23.07 -8.89
C GLU A 172 8.93 -21.87 -9.18
N ILE A 173 7.68 -22.13 -9.58
CA ILE A 173 6.69 -21.07 -9.83
C ILE A 173 6.42 -20.27 -8.55
N ILE A 174 6.23 -20.95 -7.40
CA ILE A 174 6.04 -20.26 -6.12
C ILE A 174 7.28 -19.47 -5.72
N THR A 175 8.47 -20.01 -5.94
CA THR A 175 9.73 -19.33 -5.62
C THR A 175 9.83 -17.99 -6.36
N GLU A 176 9.49 -17.98 -7.65
CA GLU A 176 9.43 -16.73 -8.43
C GLU A 176 8.37 -15.77 -7.88
N ALA A 177 7.18 -16.29 -7.56
CA ALA A 177 6.09 -15.48 -7.04
C ALA A 177 6.43 -14.83 -5.69
N LEU A 178 7.07 -15.57 -4.79
CA LEU A 178 7.54 -15.05 -3.50
C LEU A 178 8.60 -13.96 -3.70
N ALA A 179 9.57 -14.16 -4.60
CA ALA A 179 10.57 -13.15 -4.92
C ALA A 179 9.93 -11.86 -5.44
N ASN A 180 8.99 -11.99 -6.38
CA ASN A 180 8.23 -10.86 -6.90
C ASN A 180 7.41 -10.15 -5.82
N ARG A 181 6.74 -10.91 -4.94
CA ARG A 181 5.96 -10.33 -3.82
C ARG A 181 6.85 -9.57 -2.84
N VAL A 182 8.01 -10.11 -2.48
CA VAL A 182 8.97 -9.43 -1.61
C VAL A 182 9.57 -8.19 -2.29
N SER A 183 9.84 -8.24 -3.60
CA SER A 183 10.25 -7.07 -4.38
C SER A 183 9.25 -5.92 -4.26
N ILE A 184 7.95 -6.22 -4.40
CA ILE A 184 6.87 -5.24 -4.27
C ILE A 184 6.81 -4.69 -2.85
N LEU A 185 6.80 -5.59 -1.85
CA LEU A 185 6.71 -5.20 -0.44
C LEU A 185 7.88 -4.33 -0.01
N LEU A 186 9.09 -4.64 -0.47
CA LEU A 186 10.31 -4.00 0.02
C LEU A 186 10.90 -2.97 -0.95
N GLY A 187 10.19 -2.57 -2.01
CA GLY A 187 10.71 -1.56 -2.93
C GLY A 187 11.98 -1.98 -3.71
N THR A 188 12.42 -3.23 -3.56
CA THR A 188 13.72 -3.72 -4.03
C THR A 188 13.55 -4.33 -5.43
N PRO A 189 14.36 -3.96 -6.45
CA PRO A 189 14.25 -4.57 -7.78
C PRO A 189 14.36 -6.10 -7.74
N GLU A 190 13.53 -6.81 -8.52
CA GLU A 190 13.48 -8.28 -8.53
C GLU A 190 14.83 -8.90 -8.91
N GLU A 191 15.60 -8.22 -9.76
CA GLU A 191 16.93 -8.65 -10.23
C GLU A 191 17.96 -8.67 -9.10
N LYS A 192 17.70 -7.97 -7.98
CA LYS A 192 18.56 -7.96 -6.80
C LYS A 192 18.19 -9.04 -5.78
N ILE A 193 17.14 -9.81 -6.03
CA ILE A 193 16.69 -10.89 -5.14
C ILE A 193 17.34 -12.20 -5.56
N ASP A 194 18.18 -12.72 -4.67
CA ASP A 194 18.77 -14.05 -4.78
C ASP A 194 17.84 -15.05 -4.11
N ARG A 195 17.25 -15.92 -4.93
CA ARG A 195 16.24 -16.91 -4.50
C ARG A 195 16.81 -17.94 -3.51
N GLN A 196 18.15 -18.08 -3.44
CA GLN A 196 18.83 -18.98 -2.51
C GLN A 196 19.18 -18.32 -1.17
N LYS A 197 18.93 -17.01 -1.00
CA LYS A 197 19.14 -16.33 0.27
C LYS A 197 17.89 -16.34 1.15
N PRO A 198 18.04 -16.29 2.49
CA PRO A 198 16.93 -16.14 3.41
C PRO A 198 16.10 -14.90 3.13
N MET A 199 14.76 -15.02 3.14
CA MET A 199 13.87 -13.89 2.83
C MET A 199 14.08 -12.69 3.78
N HIS A 200 14.35 -12.96 5.06
CA HIS A 200 14.60 -11.90 6.06
C HIS A 200 15.86 -11.07 5.78
N SER A 201 16.83 -11.59 5.02
CA SER A 201 18.07 -10.88 4.70
C SER A 201 17.85 -9.66 3.81
N TYR A 202 16.68 -9.55 3.18
CA TYR A 202 16.26 -8.42 2.36
C TYR A 202 15.58 -7.30 3.17
N GLY A 203 15.47 -7.44 4.49
CA GLY A 203 14.83 -6.45 5.36
C GLY A 203 13.35 -6.73 5.64
N LEU A 204 12.90 -7.99 5.53
CA LEU A 204 11.60 -8.35 6.10
C LEU A 204 11.65 -8.21 7.63
N ASP A 205 10.71 -7.45 8.14
CA ASP A 205 10.41 -7.32 9.56
C ASP A 205 9.12 -8.09 9.92
N SER A 206 8.73 -8.05 11.20
CA SER A 206 7.52 -8.74 11.67
C SER A 206 6.23 -8.30 10.96
N LEU A 207 6.16 -7.05 10.47
CA LEU A 207 4.96 -6.53 9.83
C LEU A 207 4.88 -6.95 8.35
N SER A 208 5.96 -6.76 7.61
CA SER A 208 6.07 -7.20 6.22
C SER A 208 6.03 -8.72 6.08
N ALA A 209 6.47 -9.47 7.09
CA ALA A 209 6.27 -10.92 7.15
C ALA A 209 4.81 -11.33 7.36
N LEU A 210 4.02 -10.55 8.11
CA LEU A 210 2.56 -10.75 8.20
C LEU A 210 1.87 -10.47 6.86
N ASP A 211 2.26 -9.40 6.16
CA ASP A 211 1.75 -9.09 4.82
C ASP A 211 2.03 -10.25 3.84
N LEU A 212 3.24 -10.81 3.89
CA LEU A 212 3.63 -11.95 3.05
C LEU A 212 2.86 -13.22 3.42
N ARG A 213 2.71 -13.54 4.72
CA ARG A 213 1.92 -14.68 5.20
C ARG A 213 0.47 -14.61 4.72
N ASN A 214 -0.17 -13.46 4.88
CA ASN A 214 -1.57 -13.28 4.48
C ASN A 214 -1.73 -13.52 2.98
N TRP A 215 -0.81 -12.97 2.18
CA TRP A 215 -0.78 -13.18 0.73
C TRP A 215 -0.60 -14.66 0.36
N ILE A 216 0.30 -15.39 1.02
CA ILE A 216 0.49 -16.84 0.83
C ILE A 216 -0.82 -17.59 1.12
N GLY A 217 -1.45 -17.30 2.26
CA GLY A 217 -2.70 -17.94 2.66
C GLY A 217 -3.83 -17.73 1.66
N GLN A 218 -4.00 -16.50 1.18
CA GLN A 218 -5.07 -16.17 0.23
C GLN A 218 -4.83 -16.73 -1.18
N MET A 219 -3.58 -16.71 -1.66
CA MET A 219 -3.27 -17.12 -3.04
C MET A 219 -3.05 -18.62 -3.19
N LEU A 220 -2.46 -19.24 -2.17
CA LEU A 220 -1.96 -20.62 -2.24
C LEU A 220 -2.72 -21.58 -1.30
N ASP A 221 -3.63 -21.06 -0.46
CA ASP A 221 -4.38 -21.83 0.55
C ASP A 221 -3.46 -22.62 1.50
N VAL A 222 -2.34 -22.00 1.87
CA VAL A 222 -1.32 -22.59 2.77
C VAL A 222 -1.00 -21.60 3.88
N ASP A 223 -1.03 -22.07 5.14
CA ASP A 223 -0.54 -21.28 6.26
C ASP A 223 0.98 -21.47 6.41
N MET A 224 1.72 -20.39 6.19
CA MET A 224 3.15 -20.30 6.47
C MET A 224 3.36 -19.42 7.71
N PRO A 225 3.78 -19.99 8.85
CA PRO A 225 3.98 -19.22 10.06
C PRO A 225 5.02 -18.11 9.89
N VAL A 226 4.79 -16.95 10.53
CA VAL A 226 5.69 -15.79 10.45
C VAL A 226 7.12 -16.13 10.90
N PHE A 227 7.27 -16.99 11.90
CA PHE A 227 8.59 -17.44 12.35
C PHE A 227 9.32 -18.29 11.31
N GLU A 228 8.61 -18.99 10.41
CA GLU A 228 9.22 -19.73 9.30
C GLU A 228 9.74 -18.75 8.24
N ILE A 229 8.97 -17.69 7.97
CA ILE A 229 9.35 -16.60 7.04
C ILE A 229 10.59 -15.86 7.56
N LEU A 230 10.62 -15.53 8.85
CA LEU A 230 11.75 -14.81 9.48
C LEU A 230 12.89 -15.75 9.89
N GLY A 231 12.65 -17.06 9.97
CA GLY A 231 13.54 -18.06 10.59
C GLY A 231 14.69 -18.57 9.73
N GLY A 232 14.95 -17.96 8.57
CA GLY A 232 16.07 -18.34 7.70
C GLY A 232 15.69 -19.06 6.42
N THR A 233 14.40 -19.32 6.21
CA THR A 233 13.90 -19.96 5.00
C THR A 233 14.24 -19.12 3.77
N THR A 234 14.86 -19.76 2.78
CA THR A 234 15.17 -19.15 1.47
C THR A 234 13.91 -19.10 0.62
N PHE A 235 13.89 -18.30 -0.45
CA PHE A 235 12.74 -18.30 -1.36
C PHE A 235 12.50 -19.69 -1.95
N SER A 236 13.56 -20.37 -2.39
CA SER A 236 13.48 -21.74 -2.92
C SER A 236 12.98 -22.74 -1.87
N GLY A 237 13.45 -22.61 -0.62
CA GLY A 237 13.01 -23.47 0.49
C GLY A 237 11.53 -23.25 0.84
N ALA A 238 11.08 -21.99 0.82
CA ALA A 238 9.69 -21.65 1.04
C ALA A 238 8.79 -22.17 -0.09
N GLY A 239 9.22 -22.02 -1.35
CA GLY A 239 8.52 -22.58 -2.51
C GLY A 239 8.31 -24.09 -2.40
N LEU A 240 9.35 -24.83 -2.00
CA LEU A 240 9.28 -26.27 -1.77
C LEU A 240 8.36 -26.63 -0.59
N SER A 241 8.48 -25.93 0.55
CA SER A 241 7.63 -26.12 1.73
C SER A 241 6.15 -25.95 1.40
N ILE A 242 5.80 -24.90 0.64
CA ILE A 242 4.42 -24.62 0.22
C ILE A 242 3.93 -25.68 -0.78
N ALA A 243 4.77 -26.06 -1.75
CA ALA A 243 4.44 -27.10 -2.73
C ALA A 243 4.10 -28.45 -2.05
N GLN A 244 4.88 -28.83 -1.05
CA GLN A 244 4.66 -30.06 -0.27
C GLN A 244 3.37 -29.99 0.55
N LYS A 245 3.13 -28.88 1.25
CA LYS A 245 1.92 -28.71 2.09
C LYS A 245 0.63 -28.80 1.26
N ARG A 246 0.61 -28.25 0.04
CA ARG A 246 -0.58 -28.29 -0.83
C ARG A 246 -0.89 -29.69 -1.38
N GLN A 247 0.12 -30.53 -1.58
CA GLN A 247 -0.07 -31.91 -2.04
C GLN A 247 -0.74 -32.82 -1.01
N VAL A 248 -0.57 -32.52 0.28
CA VAL A 248 -1.14 -33.32 1.39
C VAL A 248 -2.61 -32.97 1.66
N SER A 249 -3.11 -31.84 1.12
CA SER A 249 -4.49 -31.36 1.32
C SER A 249 -5.50 -31.87 0.28
N TYR A 250 -5.14 -32.87 -0.56
CA TYR A 250 -6.04 -33.56 -1.50
C TYR A 250 -6.41 -34.97 -1.03
#